data_AF-A0A7L5AS10-F1
#
_entry.id   AF-A0A7L5AS10-F1
#
_cell.length_a   1.000
_cell.length_b   1.000
_cell.length_c   1.000
_cell.angle_alpha   90.00
_cell.angle_beta   90.00
_cell.angle_gamma   90.00
#
_symmetry.space_group_name_H-M   'P 1'
#
loop_
_entity.id
_entity.type
_entity.pdbx_description
1 polymer ?
#
loop_
_entity_poly.entity_id
_entity_poly.type
_entity_poly.pdbx_seq_one_letter_code
_entity_poly.pdbx_strand_id
1 'polypeptide(L)'
;MTEPKKPSAAARARRAPQDRLAKGEATGKHSTVEFRGRTLDIDPDRLDDYDAFEALRQGFPGPLMEALIPDEPTRRAVLDDARDDDGRLRTTAVTAIIIELSQAVGAGN
;
A
#
# COMPACT_ATOMS: atom_id res chain seq x y z
N MET A 1 -3.70 -46.07 -33.69
CA MET A 1 -3.20 -44.68 -33.57
C MET A 1 -4.41 -43.79 -33.38
N THR A 2 -4.57 -43.16 -32.22
CA THR A 2 -5.74 -42.32 -31.90
C THR A 2 -5.23 -40.97 -31.37
N GLU A 3 -5.57 -39.90 -32.08
CA GLU A 3 -5.20 -38.50 -31.78
C GLU A 3 -5.64 -38.04 -30.38
N PRO A 4 -4.84 -37.24 -29.66
CA PRO A 4 -5.31 -36.61 -28.42
C PRO A 4 -6.22 -35.41 -28.73
N LYS A 5 -7.46 -35.50 -28.26
CA LYS A 5 -8.52 -34.49 -28.36
C LYS A 5 -8.06 -33.17 -27.71
N LYS A 6 -7.93 -32.09 -28.49
CA LYS A 6 -7.67 -30.73 -27.97
C LYS A 6 -8.72 -30.34 -26.92
N PRO A 7 -8.34 -29.85 -25.74
CA PRO A 7 -9.31 -29.41 -24.73
C PRO A 7 -10.11 -28.20 -25.22
N SER A 8 -11.42 -28.20 -24.98
CA SER A 8 -12.33 -27.14 -25.43
C SER A 8 -12.16 -25.85 -24.61
N ALA A 9 -12.53 -24.71 -25.21
CA ALA A 9 -12.41 -23.37 -24.61
C ALA A 9 -13.09 -23.24 -23.24
N ALA A 10 -14.10 -24.07 -22.94
CA ALA A 10 -14.78 -24.10 -21.65
C ALA A 10 -13.90 -24.61 -20.49
N ALA A 11 -12.91 -25.48 -20.75
CA ALA A 11 -11.93 -25.92 -19.76
C ALA A 11 -10.86 -24.84 -19.48
N ARG A 12 -10.63 -23.94 -20.44
CA ARG A 12 -9.75 -22.76 -20.26
C ARG A 12 -10.43 -21.64 -19.49
N ALA A 13 -11.74 -21.43 -19.69
CA ALA A 13 -12.50 -20.39 -19.00
C ALA A 13 -12.77 -20.69 -17.51
N ARG A 14 -12.80 -21.96 -17.09
CA ARG A 14 -12.91 -22.32 -15.66
C ARG A 14 -11.61 -22.22 -14.87
N ARG A 15 -10.47 -21.96 -15.52
CA ARG A 15 -9.17 -21.74 -14.86
C ARG A 15 -8.79 -20.26 -14.71
N ALA A 16 -9.62 -19.34 -15.18
CA ALA A 16 -9.45 -17.91 -14.99
C ALA A 16 -10.85 -17.29 -14.90
N PRO A 17 -11.38 -17.05 -13.67
CA PRO A 17 -10.90 -15.93 -12.85
C PRO A 17 -11.10 -16.17 -11.34
N GLN A 18 -10.42 -17.16 -10.77
CA GLN A 18 -10.37 -17.34 -9.30
C GLN A 18 -8.94 -17.30 -8.74
N ASP A 19 -7.94 -17.31 -9.63
CA ASP A 19 -6.50 -17.26 -9.31
C ASP A 19 -5.95 -15.82 -9.17
N ARG A 20 -6.74 -14.79 -9.49
CA ARG A 20 -6.33 -13.38 -9.27
C ARG A 20 -6.70 -12.84 -7.89
N LEU A 21 -7.49 -13.59 -7.12
CA LEU A 21 -7.92 -13.22 -5.76
C LEU A 21 -7.24 -14.09 -4.69
N ALA A 22 -6.24 -14.90 -5.07
CA ALA A 22 -5.57 -15.86 -4.18
C ALA A 22 -4.04 -15.91 -4.37
N LYS A 23 -3.39 -14.77 -4.65
CA LYS A 23 -1.92 -14.65 -4.67
C LYS A 23 -1.38 -13.37 -4.01
N GLY A 24 -2.07 -12.94 -2.97
CA GLY A 24 -1.54 -12.03 -1.95
C GLY A 24 -1.65 -12.67 -0.58
N GLU A 25 -1.50 -13.99 -0.48
CA GLU A 25 -1.36 -14.64 0.82
C GLU A 25 -0.02 -14.24 1.41
N ALA A 26 -0.06 -13.19 2.25
CA ALA A 26 0.80 -12.95 3.40
C ALA A 26 2.18 -13.61 3.34
N THR A 27 3.06 -13.14 2.46
CA THR A 27 4.46 -13.10 2.87
C THR A 27 4.57 -11.86 3.75
N GLY A 28 4.78 -12.03 5.05
CA GLY A 28 5.09 -10.97 6.02
C GLY A 28 6.41 -10.25 5.69
N LYS A 29 6.49 -9.74 4.47
CA LYS A 29 7.56 -8.99 3.85
C LYS A 29 6.98 -7.61 3.63
N HIS A 30 7.01 -6.80 4.68
CA HIS A 30 7.76 -5.56 4.62
C HIS A 30 8.13 -5.14 3.18
N SER A 31 7.29 -4.27 2.60
CA SER A 31 7.48 -3.71 1.27
C SER A 31 8.44 -2.54 1.37
N THR A 32 9.62 -2.70 0.78
CA THR A 32 10.62 -1.64 0.70
C THR A 32 10.23 -0.64 -0.38
N VAL A 33 9.96 0.60 0.01
CA VAL A 33 9.54 1.69 -0.86
C VAL A 33 10.56 2.82 -0.82
N GLU A 34 11.02 3.28 -1.98
CA GLU A 34 11.78 4.52 -2.08
C GLU A 34 10.82 5.71 -2.13
N PHE A 35 10.79 6.50 -1.05
CA PHE A 35 9.95 7.68 -0.94
C PHE A 35 10.81 8.93 -0.67
N ARG A 36 10.81 9.87 -1.63
CA ARG A 36 11.53 11.15 -1.53
C ARG A 36 13.01 11.00 -1.09
N GLY A 37 13.69 9.98 -1.63
CA GLY A 37 15.09 9.68 -1.33
C GLY A 37 15.33 8.96 0.01
N ARG A 38 14.26 8.43 0.63
CA ARG A 38 14.32 7.61 1.82
C ARG A 38 13.79 6.21 1.51
N THR A 39 14.55 5.20 1.90
CA THR A 39 14.08 3.82 1.90
C THR A 39 13.17 3.62 3.11
N LEU A 40 11.88 3.38 2.86
CA LEU A 40 10.88 3.08 3.88
C LEU A 40 10.55 1.61 3.85
N ASP A 41 10.43 1.01 5.02
CA ASP A 41 9.95 -0.35 5.17
C ASP A 41 8.50 -0.32 5.68
N ILE A 42 7.56 -0.66 4.81
CA ILE A 42 6.13 -0.57 5.08
C ILE A 42 5.53 -1.97 5.11
N ASP A 43 4.92 -2.31 6.24
CA ASP A 43 4.11 -3.52 6.38
C ASP A 43 2.78 -3.35 5.63
N PRO A 44 2.52 -4.10 4.54
CA PRO A 44 1.29 -3.96 3.75
C PRO A 44 0.03 -4.22 4.57
N ASP A 45 0.08 -5.04 5.62
CA ASP A 45 -1.08 -5.34 6.47
C ASP A 45 -1.58 -4.07 7.20
N ARG A 46 -0.73 -3.04 7.34
CA ARG A 46 -1.11 -1.73 7.91
C ARG A 46 -2.01 -0.93 6.98
N LEU A 47 -2.02 -1.24 5.69
CA LEU A 47 -2.94 -0.66 4.73
C LEU A 47 -4.34 -1.30 4.79
N ASP A 48 -4.52 -2.36 5.57
CA ASP A 48 -5.81 -3.00 5.83
C ASP A 48 -6.37 -2.67 7.24
N ASP A 49 -5.75 -1.73 7.97
CA ASP A 49 -6.21 -1.30 9.30
C ASP A 49 -7.44 -0.38 9.20
N TYR A 50 -8.62 -0.97 9.35
CA TYR A 50 -9.90 -0.26 9.26
C TYR A 50 -9.99 0.95 10.20
N ASP A 51 -9.50 0.83 11.44
CA ASP A 51 -9.61 1.91 12.44
C ASP A 51 -8.72 3.11 12.05
N ALA A 52 -7.54 2.84 11.49
CA ALA A 52 -6.67 3.89 10.95
C ALA A 52 -7.29 4.59 9.73
N PHE A 53 -7.98 3.85 8.85
CA PHE A 53 -8.70 4.44 7.72
C PHE A 53 -9.95 5.22 8.14
N GLU A 54 -10.67 4.77 9.16
CA GLU A 54 -11.79 5.53 9.72
C GLU A 54 -11.32 6.84 10.36
N ALA A 55 -10.17 6.84 11.04
CA ALA A 55 -9.55 8.07 11.54
C ALA A 55 -9.19 9.03 10.40
N LEU A 56 -8.60 8.52 9.31
CA LEU A 56 -8.33 9.31 8.11
C LEU A 56 -9.62 9.91 7.52
N ARG A 57 -10.70 9.12 7.42
CA ARG A 57 -12.02 9.56 6.94
C ARG A 57 -12.61 10.68 7.81
N GLN A 58 -12.29 10.70 9.10
CA GLN A 58 -12.68 11.75 10.04
C GLN A 58 -11.75 12.98 10.02
N GLY A 59 -10.72 12.98 9.15
CA GLY A 59 -9.78 14.09 9.01
C GLY A 59 -8.56 14.00 9.93
N PHE A 60 -8.33 12.85 10.56
CA PHE A 60 -7.19 12.57 11.43
C PHE A 60 -6.23 11.58 10.75
N PRO A 61 -5.29 12.06 9.91
CA PRO A 61 -4.36 11.18 9.19
C PRO A 61 -3.24 10.61 10.08
N GLY A 62 -3.09 11.10 11.32
CA GLY A 62 -2.00 10.74 12.23
C GLY A 62 -1.87 9.23 12.48
N PRO A 63 -2.95 8.52 12.90
CA PRO A 63 -2.88 7.09 13.18
C PRO A 63 -2.39 6.25 12.01
N LEU A 64 -2.87 6.53 10.79
CA LEU A 64 -2.43 5.80 9.60
C LEU A 64 -0.98 6.15 9.24
N MET A 65 -0.56 7.40 9.42
CA MET A 65 0.84 7.79 9.22
C MET A 65 1.79 7.10 10.22
N GLU A 66 1.37 6.96 11.48
CA GLU A 66 2.09 6.23 12.52
C GLU A 66 2.16 4.73 12.23
N ALA A 67 1.10 4.15 11.68
CA ALA A 67 1.08 2.76 11.26
C ALA A 67 2.02 2.50 10.07
N LEU A 68 2.05 3.40 9.07
CA LEU A 68 2.87 3.26 7.87
C LEU A 68 4.35 3.53 8.11
N ILE A 69 4.68 4.49 8.99
CA ILE A 69 6.06 4.79 9.36
C ILE A 69 6.15 4.79 10.90
N PRO A 70 6.32 3.63 11.54
CA PRO A 70 6.36 3.54 13.01
C PRO A 70 7.55 4.29 13.63
N ASP A 71 8.70 4.32 12.94
CA ASP A 71 9.89 5.04 13.37
C ASP A 71 9.62 6.56 13.41
N GLU A 72 9.59 7.12 14.63
CA GLU A 72 9.27 8.54 14.84
C GLU A 72 10.26 9.50 14.16
N PRO A 73 11.59 9.31 14.25
CA PRO A 73 12.55 10.16 13.54
C PRO A 73 12.32 10.18 12.03
N THR A 74 12.10 9.02 11.42
CA THR A 74 11.83 8.90 9.97
C THR A 74 10.50 9.55 9.62
N ARG A 75 9.44 9.27 10.38
CA ARG A 75 8.12 9.89 10.19
C ARG A 75 8.19 11.40 10.31
N ARG A 76 8.90 11.92 11.31
CA ARG A 76 9.10 13.36 11.50
C ARG A 76 9.79 13.98 10.30
N ALA A 77 10.87 13.36 9.81
CA ALA A 77 11.59 13.84 8.65
C ALA A 77 10.70 13.89 7.38
N VAL A 78 9.90 12.85 7.14
CA VAL A 78 8.92 12.82 6.03
C VAL A 78 7.90 13.95 6.16
N LEU A 79 7.39 14.20 7.37
CA LEU A 79 6.40 15.25 7.62
C LEU A 79 7.02 16.66 7.53
N ASP A 80 8.27 16.84 7.94
CA ASP A 80 8.97 18.10 7.85
C ASP A 80 9.27 18.47 6.38
N ASP A 81 9.60 17.47 5.54
CA ASP A 81 9.76 17.64 4.09
C ASP A 81 8.44 18.02 3.37
N ALA A 82 7.29 17.92 4.06
CA ALA A 82 5.95 18.24 3.53
C ALA A 82 5.38 19.56 4.04
N ARG A 83 6.14 20.32 4.84
CA ARG A 83 5.73 21.65 5.29
C ARG A 83 5.77 22.64 4.13
N ASP A 84 4.82 23.59 4.13
CA ASP A 84 4.84 24.70 3.19
C ASP A 84 5.91 25.76 3.56
N ASP A 85 6.06 26.78 2.70
CA ASP A 85 7.04 27.87 2.90
C ASP A 85 6.83 28.64 4.22
N ASP A 86 5.61 28.62 4.77
CA ASP A 86 5.26 29.21 6.07
C ASP A 86 5.54 28.25 7.25
N GLY A 87 6.12 27.07 6.99
CA GLY A 87 6.42 26.03 7.97
C GLY A 87 5.20 25.23 8.43
N ARG A 88 4.03 25.43 7.81
CA ARG A 88 2.78 24.78 8.22
C ARG A 88 2.68 23.40 7.58
N LEU A 89 2.34 22.41 8.41
CA LEU A 89 1.99 21.09 7.93
C LEU A 89 0.47 21.01 7.75
N ARG A 90 0.02 20.96 6.50
CA ARG A 90 -1.42 20.88 6.17
C ARG A 90 -1.88 19.43 6.20
N THR A 91 -3.08 19.19 6.73
CA THR A 91 -3.72 17.86 6.71
C THR A 91 -3.80 17.27 5.30
N THR A 92 -4.02 18.11 4.28
CA THR A 92 -4.06 17.70 2.88
C THR A 92 -2.70 17.18 2.39
N ALA A 93 -1.59 17.75 2.85
CA ALA A 93 -0.25 17.28 2.49
C ALA A 93 0.05 15.92 3.13
N VAL A 94 -0.34 15.73 4.40
CA VAL A 94 -0.20 14.42 5.08
C VAL A 94 -1.06 13.35 4.38
N THR A 95 -2.28 13.70 4.00
CA THR A 95 -3.18 12.79 3.26
C THR A 95 -2.59 12.41 1.90
N ALA A 96 -1.99 13.36 1.19
CA ALA A 96 -1.32 13.09 -0.08
C ALA A 96 -0.15 12.12 0.09
N ILE A 97 0.68 12.29 1.13
CA ILE A 97 1.77 11.35 1.46
C ILE A 97 1.22 9.94 1.68
N ILE A 98 0.14 9.79 2.47
CA ILE A 98 -0.47 8.47 2.72
C ILE A 98 -0.91 7.81 1.41
N ILE A 99 -1.54 8.58 0.50
CA ILE A 99 -1.97 8.07 -0.80
C ILE A 99 -0.77 7.65 -1.65
N GLU A 100 0.27 8.48 -1.71
CA GLU A 100 1.51 8.18 -2.44
C GLU A 100 2.19 6.91 -1.92
N LEU A 101 2.30 6.75 -0.60
CA LEU A 101 2.86 5.55 0.04
C LEU A 101 2.01 4.31 -0.24
N SER A 102 0.69 4.42 -0.12
CA SER A 102 -0.24 3.31 -0.42
C SER A 102 -0.11 2.86 -1.87
N GLN A 103 -0.01 3.80 -2.80
CA GLN A 103 0.20 3.51 -4.22
C GLN A 103 1.57 2.88 -4.48
N ALA A 104 2.62 3.34 -3.81
CA ALA A 104 3.96 2.82 -3.98
C ALA A 104 4.08 1.38 -3.46
N VAL A 105 3.44 1.05 -2.33
CA VAL A 105 3.31 -0.33 -1.84
C VAL A 105 2.50 -1.18 -2.83
N GLY A 106 1.37 -0.68 -3.33
CA GLY A 106 0.54 -1.38 -4.30
C GLY A 106 1.21 -1.61 -5.66
N ALA A 107 2.12 -0.72 -6.08
CA ALA A 107 2.91 -0.84 -7.31
C ALA A 107 4.14 -1.76 -7.16
N GLY A 108 4.56 -2.05 -5.93
CA GLY A 108 5.68 -2.94 -5.60
C GLY A 108 5.35 -4.44 -5.63
N ASN A 109 4.08 -4.80 -5.86
CA ASN A 109 3.57 -6.18 -5.95
C ASN A 109 3.40 -6.68 -7.40
#